data_AF-A0A1V4KMU9-F1
#
_entry.id   AF-A0A1V4KMU9-F1
#
_cell.length_a   1.000
_cell.length_b   1.000
_cell.length_c   1.000
_cell.angle_alpha   90.00
_cell.angle_beta   90.00
_cell.angle_gamma   90.00
#
_symmetry.space_group_name_H-M   'P 1'
#
loop_
_entity.id
_entity.type
_entity.pdbx_description
1 polymer ?
#
loop_
_entity_poly.entity_id
_entity_poly.type
_entity_poly.pdbx_seq_one_letter_code
_entity_poly.pdbx_strand_id
1 'polypeptide(L)'
;MEELVRNQKPPSAEVKVAKAQLEEQKLLRRLLEERRPRVELVLQDRAHGTGTAAPEGTGGRHGLGERWDELMREAEARYGHLERILPAAQAFQEAVDSFQEWLGGTERQLAQLWHANGCVGRVQDAHRQTQALCQEIRGRLGELDGALESGQRVLDMVTGEEAQLAQEKLESLRMRYLIAGQSCADTEQRLAQTLEASSHLGSAQEELAPWLSRLEQELGCGDGQEPPLGTGDREKVWDTGQRLMCRCPREESRWG
;
A
#
# COMPACT_ATOMS: atom_id res chain seq x y z
N MET A 1 29.28 -9.93 32.21
CA MET A 1 28.01 -10.68 32.32
C MET A 1 26.87 -9.70 32.57
N GLU A 2 26.83 -9.02 33.71
CA GLU A 2 25.82 -7.98 33.97
C GLU A 2 25.84 -6.84 32.93
N GLU A 3 27.01 -6.33 32.56
CA GLU A 3 27.14 -5.32 31.48
C GLU A 3 26.71 -5.85 30.10
N LEU A 4 26.89 -7.16 29.85
CA LEU A 4 26.52 -7.77 28.59
C LEU A 4 25.00 -7.85 28.45
N VAL A 5 24.28 -8.14 29.54
CA VAL A 5 22.81 -8.15 29.59
C VAL A 5 22.25 -6.73 29.51
N ARG A 6 22.85 -5.77 30.23
CA ARG A 6 22.39 -4.37 30.25
C ARG A 6 22.54 -3.64 28.92
N ASN A 7 23.54 -3.99 28.12
CA ASN A 7 23.82 -3.30 26.86
C ASN A 7 23.09 -3.92 25.64
N GLN A 8 22.17 -4.87 25.85
CA GLN A 8 21.44 -5.49 24.75
C GLN A 8 20.42 -4.52 24.15
N LYS A 9 20.43 -4.39 22.82
CA LYS A 9 19.42 -3.64 22.07
C LYS A 9 18.00 -4.19 22.31
N PRO A 10 16.94 -3.38 22.17
CA PRO A 10 15.57 -3.89 22.23
C PRO A 10 15.34 -5.00 21.18
N PRO A 11 14.35 -5.90 21.42
CA PRO A 11 13.92 -6.87 20.42
C PRO A 11 13.56 -6.18 19.10
N SER A 12 14.07 -6.71 17.99
CA SER A 12 13.85 -6.11 16.67
C SER A 12 12.57 -6.61 16.01
N ALA A 13 11.93 -5.73 15.22
CA ALA A 13 10.81 -6.10 14.34
C ALA A 13 11.28 -6.85 13.09
N GLU A 14 12.57 -6.81 12.75
CA GLU A 14 13.11 -7.46 11.56
C GLU A 14 13.45 -8.93 11.82
N VAL A 15 12.91 -9.84 11.01
CA VAL A 15 13.07 -11.29 11.16
C VAL A 15 14.54 -11.71 11.27
N LYS A 16 15.41 -11.17 10.42
CA LYS A 16 16.84 -11.53 10.41
C LYS A 16 17.54 -11.09 11.69
N VAL A 17 17.24 -9.89 12.17
CA VAL A 17 17.83 -9.32 13.39
C VAL A 17 17.28 -10.03 14.62
N ALA A 18 15.96 -10.20 14.73
CA ALA A 18 15.31 -10.93 15.82
C ALA A 18 15.83 -12.37 15.95
N LYS A 19 16.05 -13.06 14.81
CA LYS A 19 16.66 -14.39 14.79
C LYS A 19 18.09 -14.38 15.32
N ALA A 20 18.90 -13.41 14.91
CA ALA A 20 20.26 -13.26 15.43
C ALA A 20 20.28 -12.95 16.93
N GLN A 21 19.42 -12.04 17.39
CA GLN A 21 19.24 -11.72 18.82
C GLN A 21 18.83 -12.96 19.63
N LEU A 22 17.96 -13.82 19.08
CA LEU A 22 17.56 -15.06 19.73
C LEU A 22 18.72 -16.06 19.87
N GLU A 23 19.53 -16.23 18.83
CA GLU A 23 20.71 -17.11 18.90
C GLU A 23 21.76 -16.58 19.87
N GLU A 24 22.00 -15.26 19.90
CA GLU A 24 22.85 -14.61 20.89
C GLU A 24 22.32 -14.84 22.32
N GLN A 25 21.01 -14.71 22.53
CA GLN A 25 20.38 -14.93 23.82
C GLN A 25 20.49 -16.39 24.28
N LYS A 26 20.36 -17.36 23.36
CA LYS A 26 20.59 -18.78 23.65
C LYS A 26 22.01 -19.04 24.14
N LEU A 27 23.01 -18.41 23.52
CA LEU A 27 24.40 -18.52 23.95
C LEU A 27 24.60 -17.93 25.36
N LEU A 28 24.06 -16.74 25.62
CA LEU A 28 24.12 -16.11 26.94
C LEU A 28 23.51 -17.00 28.03
N ARG A 29 22.33 -17.59 27.78
CA ARG A 29 21.68 -18.51 28.74
C ARG A 29 22.55 -19.73 29.05
N ARG A 30 23.20 -20.32 28.04
CA ARG A 30 24.15 -21.43 28.27
C ARG A 30 25.32 -20.99 29.15
N LEU A 31 25.92 -19.82 28.87
CA LEU A 31 27.01 -19.28 29.67
C LEU A 31 26.60 -18.96 31.12
N LEU A 32 25.37 -18.52 31.34
CA LEU A 32 24.82 -18.30 32.67
C LEU A 32 24.65 -19.62 33.43
N GLU A 33 24.06 -20.63 32.79
CA GLU A 33 23.88 -21.95 33.41
C GLU A 33 25.22 -22.62 33.73
N GLU A 34 26.22 -22.49 32.86
CA GLU A 34 27.58 -23.01 33.12
C GLU A 34 28.24 -22.36 34.36
N ARG A 35 27.90 -21.11 34.69
CA ARG A 35 28.46 -20.39 35.84
C ARG A 35 27.67 -20.57 37.12
N ARG A 36 26.43 -21.05 37.04
CA ARG A 36 25.54 -21.25 38.18
C ARG A 36 26.18 -22.04 39.34
N PRO A 37 26.84 -23.20 39.12
CA PRO A 37 27.42 -23.97 40.23
C PRO A 37 28.52 -23.20 40.99
N ARG A 38 29.27 -22.33 40.28
CA ARG A 38 30.31 -21.50 40.92
C ARG A 38 29.71 -20.43 41.81
N VAL A 39 28.60 -19.82 41.38
CA VAL A 39 27.90 -18.82 42.18
C VAL A 39 27.28 -19.47 43.41
N GLU A 40 26.64 -20.62 43.25
CA GLU A 40 26.09 -21.42 44.35
C GLU A 40 27.17 -21.80 45.38
N LEU A 41 28.36 -22.19 44.94
CA LEU A 41 29.50 -22.48 45.82
C LEU A 41 29.92 -21.25 46.64
N VAL A 42 30.08 -20.09 46.00
CA VAL A 42 30.46 -18.83 46.68
C VAL A 42 29.39 -18.40 47.69
N LEU A 43 28.11 -18.61 47.38
CA LEU A 43 27.01 -18.35 48.30
C LEU A 43 27.04 -19.30 49.50
N GLN A 44 27.35 -20.58 49.28
CA GLN A 44 27.52 -21.57 50.35
C GLN A 44 28.71 -21.22 51.25
N ASP A 45 29.89 -20.91 50.70
CA ASP A 45 31.07 -20.55 51.50
C ASP A 45 30.82 -19.30 52.36
N ARG A 46 30.08 -18.32 51.82
CA ARG A 46 29.68 -17.12 52.57
C ARG A 46 28.67 -17.44 53.68
N ALA A 47 27.79 -18.43 53.48
CA ALA A 47 26.80 -18.85 54.47
C ALA A 47 27.42 -19.67 55.62
N HIS A 48 28.46 -20.46 55.35
CA HIS A 48 29.14 -21.30 56.35
C HIS A 48 30.21 -20.54 57.16
N GLY A 49 30.41 -19.23 56.91
CA GLY A 49 31.35 -18.40 57.67
C GLY A 49 32.83 -18.73 57.45
N THR A 50 33.15 -19.51 56.40
CA THR A 50 34.52 -19.89 56.03
C THR A 50 35.23 -18.82 55.19
N GLY A 51 34.50 -17.82 54.70
CA GLY A 51 35.05 -16.65 54.00
C GLY A 51 35.63 -15.60 54.95
N THR A 52 36.84 -15.13 54.67
CA THR A 52 37.55 -14.06 55.41
C THR A 52 36.66 -12.86 55.70
N ALA A 53 36.44 -12.58 56.99
CA ALA A 53 35.67 -11.43 57.46
C ALA A 53 36.35 -10.11 57.07
N ALA A 54 35.59 -9.22 56.42
CA ALA A 54 35.88 -7.80 56.28
C ALA A 54 34.54 -7.02 56.29
N PRO A 55 34.58 -5.74 56.72
CA PRO A 55 33.56 -5.15 57.57
C PRO A 55 32.32 -4.68 56.81
N GLU A 56 31.28 -4.44 57.61
CA GLU A 56 30.04 -3.77 57.29
C GLU A 56 30.25 -2.58 56.35
N GLY A 57 29.92 -2.81 55.09
CA GLY A 57 29.77 -1.79 54.05
C GLY A 57 28.36 -1.89 53.51
N THR A 58 27.40 -1.36 54.26
CA THR A 58 26.02 -1.09 53.82
C THR A 58 26.03 -0.05 52.70
N GLY A 59 26.40 -0.46 51.48
CA GLY A 59 26.51 0.46 50.33
C GLY A 59 26.17 -0.12 48.96
N GLY A 60 25.97 -1.43 48.84
CA GLY A 60 25.53 -2.06 47.58
C GLY A 60 24.13 -2.64 47.74
N ARG A 61 23.14 -2.07 47.06
CA ARG A 61 21.70 -2.35 47.21
C ARG A 61 21.23 -3.81 47.07
N HIS A 62 22.09 -4.78 46.72
CA HIS A 62 21.71 -6.19 46.59
C HIS A 62 22.86 -7.16 46.91
N GLY A 63 22.52 -8.30 47.53
CA GLY A 63 23.45 -9.41 47.75
C GLY A 63 23.87 -10.09 46.43
N LEU A 64 24.97 -10.85 46.43
CA LEU A 64 25.43 -11.59 45.23
C LEU A 64 24.34 -12.53 44.68
N GLY A 65 23.60 -13.20 45.58
CA GLY A 65 22.49 -14.08 45.20
C GLY A 65 21.36 -13.32 44.51
N GLU A 66 20.89 -12.22 45.11
CA GLU A 66 19.84 -11.38 44.53
C GLU A 66 20.24 -10.83 43.14
N ARG A 67 21.50 -10.41 42.97
CA ARG A 67 22.02 -9.97 41.66
C ARG A 67 22.05 -11.09 40.63
N TRP A 68 22.42 -12.30 41.05
CA TRP A 68 22.43 -13.47 40.19
C TRP A 68 21.03 -13.88 39.77
N ASP A 69 20.09 -13.92 40.71
CA ASP A 69 18.69 -14.25 40.45
C ASP A 69 18.05 -13.22 39.52
N GLU A 70 18.33 -11.92 39.74
CA GLU A 70 17.86 -10.85 38.86
C GLU A 70 18.43 -10.99 37.44
N LEU A 71 19.73 -11.26 37.32
CA LEU A 71 20.37 -11.48 36.02
C LEU A 71 19.76 -12.68 35.27
N MET A 72 19.50 -13.78 35.97
CA MET A 72 18.85 -14.97 35.39
C MET A 72 17.42 -14.64 34.96
N ARG A 73 16.66 -13.92 35.79
CA ARG A 73 15.29 -13.49 35.51
C ARG A 73 15.21 -12.58 34.29
N GLU A 74 16.09 -11.59 34.17
CA GLU A 74 16.19 -10.69 33.02
C GLU A 74 16.53 -11.47 31.74
N ALA A 75 17.50 -12.38 31.81
CA ALA A 75 17.91 -13.20 30.67
C ALA A 75 16.78 -14.14 30.19
N GLU A 76 16.03 -14.75 31.11
CA GLU A 76 14.90 -15.60 30.77
C GLU A 76 13.72 -14.80 30.21
N ALA A 77 13.40 -13.66 30.82
CA ALA A 77 12.34 -12.77 30.34
C ALA A 77 12.61 -12.29 28.91
N ARG A 78 13.86 -11.90 28.61
CA ARG A 78 14.26 -11.52 27.25
C ARG A 78 14.18 -12.69 26.28
N TYR A 79 14.59 -13.88 26.69
CA TYR A 79 14.48 -15.08 25.85
C TYR A 79 13.02 -15.37 25.47
N GLY A 80 12.12 -15.40 26.45
CA GLY A 80 10.69 -15.60 26.19
C GLY A 80 10.04 -14.46 25.40
N HIS A 81 10.60 -13.25 25.43
CA HIS A 81 10.22 -12.18 24.50
C HIS A 81 10.65 -12.52 23.07
N LEU A 82 11.94 -12.83 22.87
CA LEU A 82 12.50 -13.13 21.54
C LEU A 82 11.83 -14.34 20.87
N GLU A 83 11.42 -15.35 21.64
CA GLU A 83 10.65 -16.49 21.12
C GLU A 83 9.24 -16.13 20.66
N ARG A 84 8.62 -15.10 21.24
CA ARG A 84 7.27 -14.64 20.85
C ARG A 84 7.30 -13.66 19.68
N ILE A 85 8.27 -12.73 19.68
CA ILE A 85 8.36 -11.72 18.61
C ILE A 85 8.81 -12.32 17.28
N LEU A 86 9.70 -13.31 17.27
CA LEU A 86 10.20 -13.92 16.03
C LEU A 86 9.08 -14.45 15.11
N PRO A 87 8.14 -15.30 15.57
CA PRO A 87 7.06 -15.76 14.71
C PRO A 87 6.08 -14.63 14.31
N ALA A 88 5.89 -13.62 15.16
CA ALA A 88 5.05 -12.46 14.81
C ALA A 88 5.72 -11.61 13.71
N ALA A 89 7.02 -11.37 13.82
CA ALA A 89 7.82 -10.67 12.81
C ALA A 89 7.83 -11.43 11.47
N GLN A 90 7.87 -12.77 11.51
CA GLN A 90 7.77 -13.62 10.31
C GLN A 90 6.42 -13.46 9.63
N ALA A 91 5.33 -13.61 10.38
CA ALA A 91 3.97 -13.44 9.86
C ALA A 91 3.76 -12.03 9.28
N PHE A 92 4.29 -11.00 9.96
CA PHE A 92 4.23 -9.62 9.47
C PHE A 92 5.03 -9.42 8.19
N GLN A 93 6.25 -9.93 8.12
CA GLN A 93 7.09 -9.82 6.93
C GLN A 93 6.43 -10.52 5.73
N GLU A 94 5.94 -11.75 5.91
CA GLU A 94 5.27 -12.53 4.87
C GLU A 94 4.00 -11.83 4.36
N ALA A 95 3.14 -11.34 5.26
CA ALA A 95 1.92 -10.64 4.89
C ALA A 95 2.21 -9.34 4.13
N VAL A 96 3.20 -8.55 4.58
CA VAL A 96 3.57 -7.30 3.90
C VAL A 96 4.23 -7.59 2.54
N ASP A 97 5.15 -8.54 2.45
CA ASP A 97 5.83 -8.84 1.19
C ASP A 97 4.84 -9.33 0.13
N SER A 98 3.92 -10.23 0.51
CA SER A 98 2.87 -10.72 -0.39
C SER A 98 1.96 -9.59 -0.87
N PHE A 99 1.50 -8.71 0.04
CA PHE A 99 0.63 -7.60 -0.33
C PHE A 99 1.36 -6.54 -1.17
N GLN A 100 2.64 -6.27 -0.89
CA GLN A 100 3.45 -5.33 -1.67
C GLN A 100 3.73 -5.85 -3.08
N GLU A 101 3.96 -7.15 -3.25
CA GLU A 101 4.13 -7.76 -4.57
C GLU A 101 2.86 -7.57 -5.42
N TRP A 102 1.70 -7.87 -4.84
CA TRP A 102 0.40 -7.67 -5.49
C TRP A 102 0.14 -6.19 -5.81
N LEU A 103 0.40 -5.27 -4.86
CA LEU A 103 0.28 -3.83 -5.10
C LEU A 103 1.18 -3.38 -6.24
N GLY A 104 2.43 -3.84 -6.29
CA GLY A 104 3.36 -3.48 -7.37
C GLY A 104 2.93 -4.02 -8.74
N GLY A 105 2.24 -5.17 -8.79
CA GLY A 105 1.57 -5.64 -10.01
C GLY A 105 0.41 -4.73 -10.43
N THR A 106 -0.46 -4.42 -9.48
CA THR A 106 -1.65 -3.57 -9.68
C THR A 106 -1.29 -2.16 -10.13
N GLU A 107 -0.31 -1.52 -9.48
CA GLU A 107 0.19 -0.18 -9.83
C GLU A 107 0.73 -0.14 -11.28
N ARG A 108 1.46 -1.19 -11.70
CA ARG A 108 1.94 -1.30 -13.09
C ARG A 108 0.80 -1.46 -14.09
N GLN A 109 -0.22 -2.25 -13.76
CA GLN A 109 -1.40 -2.42 -14.61
C GLN A 109 -2.20 -1.12 -14.70
N LEU A 110 -2.39 -0.40 -13.58
CA LEU A 110 -3.02 0.93 -13.57
C LEU A 110 -2.26 1.93 -14.44
N ALA A 111 -0.92 1.95 -14.38
CA ALA A 111 -0.13 2.83 -15.24
C ALA A 111 -0.35 2.53 -16.73
N GLN A 112 -0.42 1.26 -17.12
CA GLN A 112 -0.70 0.86 -18.51
C GLN A 112 -2.11 1.31 -18.95
N LEU A 113 -3.11 1.08 -18.11
CA LEU A 113 -4.50 1.48 -18.37
C LEU A 113 -4.68 3.00 -18.35
N TRP A 114 -3.89 3.72 -17.56
CA TRP A 114 -3.89 5.18 -17.54
C TRP A 114 -3.47 5.77 -18.89
N HIS A 115 -2.52 5.13 -19.57
CA HIS A 115 -2.05 5.55 -20.89
C HIS A 115 -2.86 4.95 -22.06
N ALA A 116 -3.91 4.17 -21.78
CA ALA A 116 -4.76 3.60 -22.83
C ALA A 116 -5.47 4.71 -23.62
N ASN A 117 -5.22 4.72 -24.92
CA ASN A 117 -5.78 5.66 -25.90
C ASN A 117 -5.93 4.97 -27.27
N GLY A 118 -6.58 5.65 -28.22
CA GLY A 118 -6.75 5.16 -29.59
C GLY A 118 -8.22 4.90 -29.97
N CYS A 119 -8.46 3.88 -30.78
CA CYS A 119 -9.80 3.58 -31.28
C CYS A 119 -10.77 3.19 -30.14
N VAL A 120 -12.07 3.46 -30.35
CA VAL A 120 -13.14 3.23 -29.37
C VAL A 120 -13.10 1.81 -28.78
N GLY A 121 -12.88 0.78 -29.60
CA GLY A 121 -12.77 -0.60 -29.13
C GLY A 121 -11.66 -0.81 -28.09
N ARG A 122 -10.47 -0.22 -28.28
CA ARG A 122 -9.37 -0.30 -27.32
C ARG A 122 -9.70 0.41 -26.00
N VAL A 123 -10.37 1.56 -26.07
CA VAL A 123 -10.81 2.31 -24.88
C VAL A 123 -11.88 1.53 -24.13
N GLN A 124 -12.80 0.84 -24.83
CA GLN A 124 -13.81 -0.02 -24.21
C GLN A 124 -13.18 -1.21 -23.48
N ASP A 125 -12.20 -1.87 -24.10
CA ASP A 125 -11.50 -2.99 -23.46
C ASP A 125 -10.70 -2.52 -22.24
N ALA A 126 -10.02 -1.38 -22.33
CA ALA A 126 -9.34 -0.77 -21.19
C ALA A 126 -10.33 -0.43 -20.06
N HIS A 127 -11.51 0.12 -20.37
CA HIS A 127 -12.53 0.44 -19.36
C HIS A 127 -13.02 -0.81 -18.61
N ARG A 128 -13.29 -1.91 -19.32
CA ARG A 128 -13.66 -3.20 -18.72
C ARG A 128 -12.55 -3.75 -17.81
N GLN A 129 -11.30 -3.64 -18.25
CA GLN A 129 -10.13 -4.07 -17.46
C GLN A 129 -9.99 -3.24 -16.18
N THR A 130 -10.14 -1.92 -16.26
CA THR A 130 -10.11 -1.06 -15.07
C THR A 130 -11.24 -1.39 -14.09
N GLN A 131 -12.47 -1.65 -14.58
CA GLN A 131 -13.58 -2.06 -13.73
C GLN A 131 -13.29 -3.35 -12.95
N ALA A 132 -12.74 -4.35 -13.62
CA ALA A 132 -12.32 -5.59 -12.98
C ALA A 132 -11.23 -5.34 -11.93
N LEU A 133 -10.24 -4.51 -12.25
CA LEU A 133 -9.16 -4.17 -11.33
C LEU A 133 -9.67 -3.40 -10.09
N CYS A 134 -10.63 -2.48 -10.26
CA CYS A 134 -11.22 -1.76 -9.12
C CYS A 134 -12.06 -2.69 -8.22
N GLN A 135 -12.64 -3.76 -8.77
CA GLN A 135 -13.27 -4.81 -7.96
C GLN A 135 -12.23 -5.64 -7.21
N GLU A 136 -11.13 -6.01 -7.87
CA GLU A 136 -10.02 -6.75 -7.24
C GLU A 136 -9.39 -5.97 -6.08
N ILE A 137 -9.08 -4.68 -6.28
CA ILE A 137 -8.52 -3.80 -5.24
C ILE A 137 -9.45 -3.77 -4.02
N ARG A 138 -10.76 -3.61 -4.23
CA ARG A 138 -11.75 -3.64 -3.14
C ARG A 138 -11.82 -5.01 -2.46
N GLY A 139 -11.73 -6.09 -3.23
CA GLY A 139 -11.76 -7.46 -2.71
C GLY A 139 -10.55 -7.81 -1.82
N ARG A 140 -9.43 -7.11 -1.99
CA ARG A 140 -8.19 -7.32 -1.22
C ARG A 140 -8.11 -6.53 0.10
N LEU A 141 -9.15 -5.78 0.48
CA LEU A 141 -9.17 -5.01 1.73
C LEU A 141 -8.91 -5.89 2.96
N GLY A 142 -9.48 -7.09 3.02
CA GLY A 142 -9.26 -8.01 4.14
C GLY A 142 -7.82 -8.52 4.24
N GLU A 143 -7.11 -8.63 3.12
CA GLU A 143 -5.68 -8.99 3.14
C GLU A 143 -4.80 -7.83 3.64
N LEU A 144 -5.16 -6.59 3.29
CA LEU A 144 -4.55 -5.41 3.89
C LEU A 144 -4.77 -5.42 5.40
N ASP A 145 -6.01 -5.56 5.86
CA ASP A 145 -6.35 -5.60 7.28
C ASP A 145 -5.56 -6.68 8.02
N GLY A 146 -5.45 -7.89 7.45
CA GLY A 146 -4.62 -8.96 8.02
C GLY A 146 -3.13 -8.59 8.12
N ALA A 147 -2.57 -7.92 7.10
CA ALA A 147 -1.21 -7.40 7.16
C ALA A 147 -1.06 -6.32 8.25
N LEU A 148 -2.04 -5.44 8.41
CA LEU A 148 -2.05 -4.42 9.47
C LEU A 148 -2.12 -5.04 10.86
N GLU A 149 -2.97 -6.03 11.07
CA GLU A 149 -3.09 -6.77 12.33
C GLU A 149 -1.81 -7.54 12.68
N SER A 150 -1.14 -8.11 11.68
CA SER A 150 0.15 -8.76 11.90
C SER A 150 1.24 -7.76 12.32
N GLY A 151 1.25 -6.55 11.75
CA GLY A 151 2.17 -5.50 12.18
C GLY A 151 1.82 -4.93 13.55
N GLN A 152 0.54 -4.81 13.91
CA GLN A 152 0.12 -4.39 15.25
C GLN A 152 0.63 -5.37 16.32
N ARG A 153 0.55 -6.68 16.07
CA ARG A 153 1.12 -7.69 16.96
C ARG A 153 2.63 -7.50 17.20
N VAL A 154 3.37 -7.08 16.17
CA VAL A 154 4.81 -6.75 16.31
C VAL A 154 4.99 -5.47 17.12
N LEU A 155 4.22 -4.42 16.83
CA LEU A 155 4.26 -3.14 17.55
C LEU A 155 4.01 -3.28 19.05
N ASP A 156 3.14 -4.20 19.46
CA ASP A 156 2.87 -4.48 20.88
C ASP A 156 4.08 -5.10 21.62
N MET A 157 5.09 -5.56 20.88
CA MET A 157 6.30 -6.21 21.41
C MET A 157 7.57 -5.37 21.23
N VAL A 158 7.59 -4.39 20.33
CA VAL A 158 8.76 -3.53 20.10
C VAL A 158 8.59 -2.14 20.71
N THR A 159 9.70 -1.44 20.91
CA THR A 159 9.70 -0.09 21.49
C THR A 159 10.75 0.80 20.82
N GLY A 160 10.57 2.12 20.90
CA GLY A 160 11.54 3.07 20.38
C GLY A 160 11.63 3.05 18.86
N GLU A 161 12.85 3.08 18.33
CA GLU A 161 13.12 3.13 16.89
C GLU A 161 12.52 1.93 16.13
N GLU A 162 12.57 0.72 16.70
CA GLU A 162 11.99 -0.48 16.09
C GLU A 162 10.47 -0.37 15.91
N ALA A 163 9.78 0.24 16.89
CA ALA A 163 8.34 0.49 16.80
C ALA A 163 8.03 1.54 15.73
N GLN A 164 8.85 2.60 15.66
CA GLN A 164 8.70 3.64 14.65
C GLN A 164 8.85 3.06 13.23
N LEU A 165 9.89 2.27 12.96
CA LEU A 165 10.12 1.65 11.66
C LEU A 165 8.98 0.72 11.24
N ALA A 166 8.46 -0.08 12.17
CA ALA A 166 7.31 -0.96 11.90
C ALA A 166 6.04 -0.15 11.60
N GLN A 167 5.80 0.94 12.33
CA GLN A 167 4.67 1.84 12.11
C GLN A 167 4.76 2.54 10.75
N GLU A 168 5.93 3.07 10.38
CA GLU A 168 6.17 3.70 9.07
C GLU A 168 5.91 2.71 7.93
N LYS A 169 6.33 1.45 8.08
CA LYS A 169 6.05 0.38 7.09
C LYS A 169 4.55 0.14 6.92
N LEU A 170 3.78 0.12 8.01
CA LEU A 170 2.31 -0.03 7.97
C LEU A 170 1.62 1.16 7.32
N GLU A 171 2.02 2.38 7.67
CA GLU A 171 1.48 3.61 7.09
C GLU A 171 1.77 3.70 5.59
N SER A 172 2.98 3.36 5.18
CA SER A 172 3.36 3.26 3.76
C SER A 172 2.45 2.29 3.00
N LEU A 173 2.20 1.10 3.58
CA LEU A 173 1.32 0.09 2.96
C LEU A 173 -0.12 0.60 2.80
N ARG A 174 -0.68 1.20 3.87
CA ARG A 174 -2.02 1.81 3.85
C ARG A 174 -2.13 2.89 2.79
N MET A 175 -1.16 3.81 2.77
CA MET A 175 -1.16 4.93 1.83
C MET A 175 -1.07 4.46 0.38
N ARG A 176 -0.19 3.50 0.07
CA ARG A 176 -0.09 2.91 -1.28
C ARG A 176 -1.40 2.27 -1.73
N TYR A 177 -2.06 1.50 -0.84
CA TYR A 177 -3.36 0.92 -1.15
C TYR A 177 -4.43 1.97 -1.47
N LEU A 178 -4.51 3.04 -0.66
CA LEU A 178 -5.46 4.13 -0.89
C LEU A 178 -5.19 4.85 -2.22
N ILE A 179 -3.91 5.11 -2.52
CA ILE A 179 -3.50 5.72 -3.78
C ILE A 179 -3.86 4.82 -4.98
N ALA A 180 -3.62 3.50 -4.88
CA ALA A 180 -4.00 2.57 -5.93
C ALA A 180 -5.52 2.53 -6.16
N GLY A 181 -6.31 2.55 -5.08
CA GLY A 181 -7.77 2.63 -5.15
C GLY A 181 -8.25 3.92 -5.83
N GLN A 182 -7.71 5.07 -5.43
CA GLN A 182 -8.03 6.36 -6.05
C GLN A 182 -7.63 6.39 -7.53
N SER A 183 -6.41 5.96 -7.85
CA SER A 183 -5.90 5.91 -9.22
C SER A 183 -6.75 4.99 -10.11
N CYS A 184 -7.28 3.89 -9.56
CA CYS A 184 -8.23 3.04 -10.27
C CYS A 184 -9.52 3.78 -10.60
N ALA A 185 -10.12 4.45 -9.62
CA ALA A 185 -11.35 5.23 -9.80
C ALA A 185 -11.16 6.36 -10.82
N ASP A 186 -10.05 7.10 -10.74
CA ASP A 186 -9.72 8.17 -11.68
C ASP A 186 -9.53 7.64 -13.10
N THR A 187 -8.88 6.48 -13.24
CA THR A 187 -8.71 5.80 -14.53
C THR A 187 -10.05 5.37 -15.11
N GLU A 188 -10.91 4.78 -14.29
CA GLU A 188 -12.24 4.33 -14.70
C GLU A 188 -13.08 5.50 -15.21
N GLN A 189 -13.10 6.60 -14.43
CA GLN A 189 -13.83 7.81 -14.78
C GLN A 189 -13.32 8.43 -16.09
N ARG A 190 -12.00 8.55 -16.26
CA ARG A 190 -11.41 9.09 -17.50
C ARG A 190 -11.82 8.28 -18.72
N LEU A 191 -11.75 6.96 -18.62
CA LEU A 191 -12.11 6.06 -19.73
C LEU A 191 -13.60 6.13 -20.03
N ALA A 192 -14.46 6.19 -19.02
CA ALA A 192 -15.92 6.36 -19.19
C ALA A 192 -16.25 7.67 -19.94
N GLN A 193 -15.65 8.78 -19.53
CA GLN A 193 -15.82 10.08 -20.20
C GLN A 193 -15.33 10.06 -21.65
N THR A 194 -14.22 9.37 -21.92
CA THR A 194 -13.69 9.22 -23.28
C THR A 194 -14.66 8.42 -24.17
N LEU A 195 -15.29 7.38 -23.64
CA LEU A 195 -16.27 6.58 -24.35
C LEU A 195 -17.57 7.35 -24.62
N GLU A 196 -18.04 8.10 -23.64
CA GLU A 196 -19.21 8.98 -23.78
C GLU A 196 -18.97 10.00 -24.90
N ALA A 197 -17.86 10.74 -24.85
CA ALA A 197 -17.49 11.69 -25.90
C ALA A 197 -17.37 11.04 -27.29
N SER A 198 -16.78 9.84 -27.37
CA SER A 198 -16.67 9.09 -28.62
C SER A 198 -18.04 8.70 -29.19
N SER A 199 -19.00 8.36 -28.33
CA SER A 199 -20.37 8.01 -28.76
C SER A 199 -21.13 9.22 -29.32
N HIS A 200 -20.98 10.40 -28.71
CA HIS A 200 -21.58 11.63 -29.19
C HIS A 200 -20.99 12.08 -30.54
N LEU A 201 -19.68 11.96 -30.72
CA LEU A 201 -19.04 12.25 -32.01
C LEU A 201 -19.50 11.27 -33.10
N GLY A 202 -19.62 9.98 -32.76
CA GLY A 202 -20.14 8.96 -33.67
C GLY A 202 -21.56 9.26 -34.12
N SER A 203 -22.46 9.57 -33.18
CA SER A 203 -23.86 9.90 -33.51
C SER A 203 -23.96 11.16 -34.36
N ALA A 204 -23.17 12.20 -34.05
CA ALA A 204 -23.14 13.42 -34.86
C ALA A 204 -22.66 13.15 -36.29
N GLN A 205 -21.66 12.28 -36.46
CA GLN A 205 -21.18 11.87 -37.79
C GLN A 205 -22.26 11.11 -38.57
N GLU A 206 -22.96 10.17 -37.92
CA GLU A 206 -24.06 9.40 -38.52
C GLU A 206 -25.27 10.27 -38.88
N GLU A 207 -25.51 11.38 -38.17
CA GLU A 207 -26.55 12.36 -38.49
C GLU A 207 -26.16 13.29 -39.66
N LEU A 208 -24.87 13.69 -39.72
CA LEU A 208 -24.36 14.57 -40.76
C LEU A 208 -24.32 13.90 -42.13
N ALA A 209 -23.92 12.62 -42.20
CA ALA A 209 -23.82 11.88 -43.46
C ALA A 209 -25.11 11.91 -44.30
N PRO A 210 -26.29 11.52 -43.79
CA PRO A 210 -27.53 11.56 -44.57
C PRO A 210 -28.01 12.99 -44.83
N TRP A 211 -27.67 13.97 -43.98
CA TRP A 211 -27.97 15.37 -44.26
C TRP A 211 -27.16 15.91 -45.44
N LEU A 212 -25.84 15.62 -45.48
CA LEU A 212 -24.98 15.98 -46.61
C LEU A 212 -25.47 15.31 -47.89
N SER A 213 -25.79 14.01 -47.86
CA SER A 213 -26.32 13.32 -49.04
C SER A 213 -27.62 13.92 -49.56
N ARG A 214 -28.51 14.41 -48.67
CA ARG A 214 -29.73 15.13 -49.08
C ARG A 214 -29.41 16.45 -49.77
N LEU A 215 -28.51 17.26 -49.22
CA LEU A 215 -28.08 18.51 -49.84
C LEU A 215 -27.42 18.29 -51.21
N GLU A 216 -26.56 17.28 -51.31
CA GLU A 216 -25.92 16.92 -52.58
C GLU A 216 -26.96 16.50 -53.63
N GLN A 217 -28.01 15.80 -53.23
CA GLN A 217 -29.12 15.42 -54.12
C GLN A 217 -29.96 16.63 -54.56
N GLU A 218 -30.25 17.58 -53.66
CA GLU A 218 -30.96 18.82 -53.98
C GLU A 218 -30.16 19.72 -54.94
N LEU A 219 -28.84 19.81 -54.75
CA LEU A 219 -27.95 20.56 -55.64
C LEU A 219 -27.72 19.82 -56.97
N GLY A 220 -27.69 18.49 -56.96
CA GLY A 220 -27.49 17.64 -58.14
C GLY A 220 -28.73 17.42 -59.01
N CYS A 221 -29.94 17.58 -58.46
CA CYS A 221 -31.20 17.57 -59.22
C CYS A 221 -31.44 18.85 -60.03
N GLY A 222 -30.49 19.79 -60.04
CA GLY A 222 -30.45 20.91 -60.96
C GLY A 222 -30.11 20.49 -62.38
N ASP A 223 -30.89 19.58 -62.97
CA ASP A 223 -30.86 19.33 -64.41
C ASP A 223 -31.49 20.55 -65.10
N GLY A 224 -30.62 21.47 -65.55
CA GLY A 224 -30.77 22.15 -66.83
C GLY A 224 -31.97 23.07 -67.09
N GLN A 225 -32.71 23.54 -66.08
CA GLN A 225 -33.70 24.59 -66.32
C GLN A 225 -33.80 25.55 -65.13
N GLU A 226 -33.26 26.77 -65.27
CA GLU A 226 -33.48 27.87 -64.31
C GLU A 226 -34.99 28.13 -64.15
N PRO A 227 -35.60 27.89 -62.97
CA PRO A 227 -36.87 28.49 -62.61
C PRO A 227 -36.60 29.79 -61.82
N PRO A 228 -37.53 30.75 -61.79
CA PRO A 228 -37.30 32.01 -61.09
C PRO A 228 -37.24 31.76 -59.58
N LEU A 229 -36.04 31.84 -59.00
CA LEU A 229 -35.81 31.71 -57.56
C LEU A 229 -36.51 32.83 -56.81
N GLY A 230 -37.59 32.50 -56.08
CA GLY A 230 -38.18 33.36 -55.08
C GLY A 230 -37.25 33.49 -53.88
N THR A 231 -37.08 34.71 -53.38
CA THR A 231 -36.19 35.09 -52.27
C THR A 231 -36.38 34.27 -50.98
N GLY A 232 -37.55 33.65 -50.79
CA GLY A 232 -37.88 32.86 -49.60
C GLY A 232 -37.20 31.49 -49.49
N ASP A 233 -36.74 30.87 -50.58
CA ASP A 233 -36.13 29.53 -50.50
C ASP A 233 -34.64 29.58 -50.12
N ARG A 234 -33.92 30.67 -50.44
CA ARG A 234 -32.55 30.90 -49.95
C ARG A 234 -32.51 31.10 -48.44
N GLU A 235 -33.54 31.72 -47.87
CA GLU A 235 -33.62 32.01 -46.43
C GLU A 235 -33.89 30.73 -45.63
N LYS A 236 -34.71 29.81 -46.15
CA LYS A 236 -34.96 28.50 -45.51
C LYS A 236 -33.74 27.59 -45.51
N VAL A 237 -32.96 27.59 -46.60
CA VAL A 237 -31.71 26.82 -46.69
C VAL A 237 -30.69 27.36 -45.68
N TRP A 238 -30.59 28.68 -45.55
CA TRP A 238 -29.72 29.33 -44.57
C TRP A 238 -30.15 29.02 -43.12
N ASP A 239 -31.45 29.09 -42.83
CA ASP A 239 -32.02 28.87 -41.50
C ASP A 239 -31.95 27.39 -41.06
N THR A 240 -32.03 26.47 -42.03
CA THR A 240 -31.82 25.03 -41.80
C THR A 240 -30.35 24.74 -41.52
N GLY A 241 -29.42 25.40 -42.23
CA GLY A 241 -27.98 25.31 -41.96
C GLY A 241 -27.58 25.87 -40.59
N GLN A 242 -28.17 27.00 -40.17
CA GLN A 242 -27.93 27.57 -38.84
C GLN A 242 -28.45 26.68 -37.70
N ARG A 243 -29.62 26.05 -37.85
CA ARG A 243 -30.16 25.12 -36.83
C ARG A 243 -29.27 23.91 -36.58
N LEU A 244 -28.57 23.43 -37.60
CA LEU A 244 -27.65 22.31 -37.49
C LEU A 244 -26.31 22.75 -36.87
N MET A 245 -25.78 23.92 -37.24
CA MET A 245 -24.60 24.49 -36.58
C MET A 245 -24.81 24.84 -35.10
N CYS A 246 -26.02 25.27 -34.72
CA CYS A 246 -26.35 25.62 -33.33
C CYS A 246 -26.55 24.40 -32.40
N ARG A 247 -26.53 23.17 -32.91
CA ARG A 247 -26.62 21.93 -32.11
C ARG A 247 -25.27 21.31 -31.77
N CYS A 248 -24.18 21.76 -32.38
CA CYS A 248 -22.85 21.46 -31.86
C CYS A 248 -22.65 22.19 -30.52
N PRO A 249 -22.24 21.51 -29.45
CA PRO A 249 -21.81 22.19 -28.24
C PRO A 249 -20.67 23.13 -28.65
N ARG A 250 -20.83 24.41 -28.34
CA ARG A 250 -19.77 25.40 -28.48
C ARG A 250 -18.70 25.06 -27.45
N GLU A 251 -17.79 24.13 -27.78
CA GLU A 251 -16.55 23.91 -27.04
C GLU A 251 -15.65 25.13 -27.27
N GLU A 252 -15.90 26.17 -26.49
CA GLU A 252 -15.02 27.32 -26.41
C GLU A 252 -14.85 27.62 -24.92
N SER A 253 -13.64 27.32 -24.43
CA SER A 253 -13.11 27.57 -23.06
C SER A 253 -13.07 26.37 -22.10
N ARG A 254 -12.22 25.37 -22.40
CA ARG A 254 -11.59 24.53 -21.36
C ARG A 254 -10.22 24.00 -21.78
N TRP A 255 -9.36 24.89 -22.27
CA TRP A 255 -7.91 24.70 -22.25
C TRP A 255 -7.29 26.06 -21.89
N GLY A 256 -7.18 26.31 -20.59
CA GLY A 256 -6.53 27.45 -19.98
C GLY A 256 -6.04 27.05 -18.61
#